data_AF-A0A966AXW5-F1
#
_entry.id   AF-A0A966AXW5-F1
#
_cell.length_a   1.000
_cell.length_b   1.000
_cell.length_c   1.000
_cell.angle_alpha   90.00
_cell.angle_beta   90.00
_cell.angle_gamma   90.00
#
_symmetry.space_group_name_H-M   'P 1'
#
loop_
_entity.id
_entity.type
_entity.pdbx_description
1 polymer ?
#
loop_
_entity_poly.entity_id
_entity_poly.type
_entity_poly.pdbx_seq_one_letter_code
_entity_poly.pdbx_strand_id
1 'polypeptide(L)'
;DHHSIAAYVPMVAWLERARDQGKTTPTLWSGMEISCILRGCLVHVLALGFTPGHPALLPYSSGDAAVGAPLRAGEVRKAIHSAGGLVILAHPGRYRLGFSALIEAAAELGFDGGEAWYDYDMQQRWAPTPLICESIDKQLKNLGLLRSCGTDTHGIDLKGR
;
A
#
# COMPACT_ATOMS: atom_id res chain seq x y z
N ASP A 1 4.31 -0.84 7.11
CA ASP A 1 4.10 -0.04 8.34
C ASP A 1 3.42 1.27 8.01
N HIS A 2 2.50 1.68 8.87
CA HIS A 2 1.85 2.98 8.79
C HIS A 2 2.84 4.11 9.02
N HIS A 3 2.95 5.02 8.05
CA HIS A 3 3.74 6.26 8.12
C HIS A 3 5.18 6.06 8.63
N SER A 4 5.81 4.92 8.32
CA SER A 4 7.14 4.57 8.83
C SER A 4 7.87 3.61 7.89
N ILE A 5 9.20 3.72 7.89
CA ILE A 5 10.14 2.78 7.24
C ILE A 5 11.18 2.22 8.21
N ALA A 6 11.00 2.45 9.51
CA ALA A 6 12.01 2.16 10.52
C ALA A 6 12.40 0.66 10.54
N ALA A 7 11.45 -0.22 10.23
CA ALA A 7 11.68 -1.67 10.21
C ALA A 7 12.42 -2.16 8.95
N TYR A 8 12.53 -1.36 7.89
CA TYR A 8 13.10 -1.80 6.62
C TYR A 8 14.56 -2.25 6.76
N VAL A 9 15.44 -1.39 7.30
CA VAL A 9 16.87 -1.69 7.46
C VAL A 9 17.12 -2.89 8.39
N PRO A 10 16.50 -2.97 9.59
CA PRO A 10 16.60 -4.16 10.43
C PRO A 10 16.16 -5.45 9.73
N MET A 11 15.09 -5.40 8.92
CA MET A 11 14.57 -6.56 8.22
C MET A 11 15.47 -7.01 7.07
N VAL A 12 16.04 -6.07 6.30
CA VAL A 12 17.07 -6.38 5.28
C VAL A 12 18.22 -7.13 5.94
N ALA A 13 18.77 -6.60 7.03
CA ALA A 13 19.89 -7.22 7.73
C ALA A 13 19.53 -8.60 8.31
N TRP A 14 18.29 -8.80 8.76
CA TRP A 14 17.82 -10.10 9.24
C TRP A 14 17.71 -11.13 8.11
N LEU A 15 17.14 -10.75 6.97
CA LEU A 15 17.02 -11.61 5.79
C LEU A 15 18.39 -11.97 5.21
N GLU A 16 19.33 -11.02 5.16
CA GLU A 16 20.69 -11.26 4.72
C GLU A 16 21.41 -12.30 5.60
N ARG A 17 21.34 -12.13 6.93
CA ARG A 17 21.90 -13.14 7.86
C ARG A 17 21.27 -14.52 7.68
N ALA A 18 19.97 -14.59 7.42
CA ALA A 18 19.30 -15.86 7.16
C ALA A 18 19.78 -16.50 5.84
N ARG A 19 20.01 -15.68 4.81
CA ARG A 19 20.55 -16.12 3.52
C ARG A 19 21.99 -16.63 3.65
N ASP A 20 22.83 -15.95 4.44
CA ASP A 20 24.21 -16.38 4.72
C ASP A 20 24.25 -17.73 5.46
N GLN A 21 23.18 -18.08 6.18
CA GLN A 21 22.97 -19.39 6.82
C GLN A 21 22.39 -20.44 5.86
N GLY A 22 22.30 -20.15 4.57
CA GLY A 22 21.76 -21.06 3.56
C GLY A 22 20.23 -21.18 3.55
N LYS A 23 19.50 -20.30 4.24
CA LYS A 23 18.03 -20.30 4.22
C LYS A 23 17.51 -19.60 2.96
N THR A 24 16.46 -20.16 2.36
CA THR A 24 15.68 -19.46 1.33
C THR A 24 14.93 -18.29 1.97
N THR A 25 15.12 -17.10 1.44
CA THR A 25 14.50 -15.86 1.94
C THR A 25 13.74 -15.16 0.83
N PRO A 26 12.65 -14.43 1.15
CA PRO A 26 11.93 -13.62 0.18
C PRO A 26 12.76 -12.41 -0.25
N THR A 27 12.40 -11.82 -1.40
CA THR A 27 12.86 -10.47 -1.75
C THR A 27 12.08 -9.44 -0.94
N LEU A 28 12.79 -8.56 -0.24
CA LEU A 28 12.19 -7.46 0.49
C LEU A 28 12.26 -6.17 -0.31
N TRP A 29 11.10 -5.58 -0.59
CA TRP A 29 10.98 -4.25 -1.18
C TRP A 29 10.68 -3.22 -0.10
N SER A 30 11.12 -1.99 -0.29
CA SER A 30 10.71 -0.87 0.57
C SER A 30 9.20 -0.66 0.46
N GLY A 31 8.57 -0.37 1.59
CA GLY A 31 7.13 -0.27 1.70
C GLY A 31 6.73 0.69 2.82
N MET A 32 5.69 1.48 2.58
CA MET A 32 5.05 2.33 3.60
C MET A 32 3.58 2.47 3.26
N GLU A 33 2.71 2.42 4.27
CA GLU A 33 1.29 2.72 4.12
C GLU A 33 1.03 4.16 4.58
N ILE A 34 0.54 5.00 3.65
CA ILE A 34 0.35 6.43 3.85
C ILE A 34 -1.14 6.75 3.74
N SER A 35 -1.70 7.28 4.82
CA SER A 35 -3.03 7.89 4.81
C SER A 35 -3.06 9.18 3.98
N CYS A 36 -4.07 9.33 3.13
CA CYS A 36 -4.28 10.53 2.33
C CYS A 36 -5.77 10.77 2.01
N ILE A 37 -6.11 11.98 1.58
CA ILE A 37 -7.45 12.32 1.13
C ILE A 37 -7.54 12.18 -0.39
N LEU A 38 -8.37 11.25 -0.84
CA LEU A 38 -8.74 11.04 -2.24
C LEU A 38 -10.25 11.24 -2.39
N ARG A 39 -10.66 12.17 -3.25
CA ARG A 39 -12.08 12.51 -3.49
C ARG A 39 -12.88 12.78 -2.19
N GLY A 40 -12.24 13.43 -1.20
CA GLY A 40 -12.84 13.72 0.11
C GLY A 40 -12.98 12.51 1.05
N CYS A 41 -12.42 11.35 0.68
CA CYS A 41 -12.34 10.17 1.53
C CYS A 41 -10.92 10.02 2.07
N LEU A 42 -10.78 9.75 3.37
CA LEU A 42 -9.52 9.29 3.94
C LEU A 42 -9.31 7.84 3.49
N VAL A 43 -8.24 7.62 2.75
CA VAL A 43 -7.83 6.32 2.22
C VAL A 43 -6.38 6.06 2.55
N HIS A 44 -5.93 4.83 2.38
CA HIS A 44 -4.54 4.44 2.46
C HIS A 44 -3.95 4.17 1.08
N VAL A 45 -2.68 4.53 0.94
CA VAL A 45 -1.87 4.34 -0.25
C VAL A 45 -0.61 3.58 0.14
N LEU A 46 -0.31 2.50 -0.58
CA LEU A 46 0.95 1.80 -0.45
C LEU A 46 1.97 2.50 -1.35
N ALA A 47 3.02 3.03 -0.73
CA ALA A 47 4.26 3.41 -1.42
C ALA A 47 5.15 2.17 -1.50
N LEU A 48 5.43 1.66 -2.69
CA LEU A 48 6.22 0.43 -2.88
C LEU A 48 7.48 0.68 -3.70
N GLY A 49 8.60 0.08 -3.31
CA GLY A 49 9.84 0.06 -4.12
C GLY A 49 10.55 1.41 -4.25
N PHE A 50 10.22 2.40 -3.42
CA PHE A 50 10.89 3.70 -3.41
C PHE A 50 12.31 3.63 -2.80
N THR A 51 13.13 4.63 -3.05
CA THR A 51 14.46 4.78 -2.44
C THR A 51 14.33 5.09 -0.93
N PRO A 52 14.77 4.21 -0.01
CA PRO A 52 14.68 4.46 1.42
C PRO A 52 15.43 5.74 1.82
N GLY A 53 14.84 6.55 2.71
CA GLY A 53 15.44 7.80 3.17
C GLY A 53 15.35 8.97 2.18
N HIS A 54 14.64 8.81 1.06
CA HIS A 54 14.47 9.90 0.10
C HIS A 54 13.74 11.11 0.75
N PRO A 55 14.27 12.35 0.62
CA PRO A 55 13.74 13.52 1.33
C PRO A 55 12.25 13.81 1.07
N ALA A 56 11.76 13.49 -0.13
CA ALA A 56 10.35 13.70 -0.49
C ALA A 56 9.37 12.91 0.40
N LEU A 57 9.82 11.80 1.00
CA LEU A 57 8.98 10.96 1.85
C LEU A 57 9.07 11.28 3.34
N LEU A 58 9.97 12.18 3.75
CA LEU A 58 10.11 12.59 5.16
C LEU A 58 8.81 13.09 5.81
N PRO A 59 7.92 13.85 5.12
CA PRO A 59 6.65 14.28 5.70
C PRO A 59 5.68 13.13 6.04
N TYR A 60 5.92 11.95 5.48
CA TYR A 60 5.05 10.78 5.59
C TYR A 60 5.65 9.68 6.46
N SER A 61 6.87 9.86 6.98
CA SER A 61 7.61 8.84 7.72
C SER A 61 7.74 9.14 9.22
N SER A 62 6.83 9.94 9.80
CA SER A 62 6.89 10.38 11.20
C SER A 62 6.11 9.48 12.18
N GLY A 63 5.43 8.44 11.69
CA GLY A 63 4.52 7.58 12.45
C GLY A 63 3.06 8.05 12.48
N ASP A 64 2.82 9.32 12.15
CA ASP A 64 1.49 9.94 12.09
C ASP A 64 1.13 10.35 10.67
N ALA A 65 -0.17 10.45 10.40
CA ALA A 65 -0.65 11.00 9.14
C ALA A 65 -0.21 12.47 8.98
N ALA A 66 0.29 12.81 7.80
CA ALA A 66 0.62 14.18 7.47
C ALA A 66 -0.63 15.08 7.53
N VAL A 67 -0.42 16.38 7.79
CA VAL A 67 -1.52 17.36 7.91
C VAL A 67 -1.48 18.39 6.79
N GLY A 68 -2.63 18.99 6.49
CA GLY A 68 -2.74 20.06 5.51
C GLY A 68 -2.47 19.60 4.07
N ALA A 69 -1.66 20.36 3.33
CA ALA A 69 -1.38 20.11 1.93
C ALA A 69 -0.80 18.71 1.63
N PRO A 70 0.21 18.22 2.39
CA PRO A 70 0.74 16.86 2.25
C PRO A 70 -0.28 15.72 2.35
N LEU A 71 -1.39 15.91 3.09
CA LEU A 71 -2.42 14.88 3.24
C LEU A 71 -3.18 14.61 1.92
N ARG A 72 -3.10 15.49 0.92
CA ARG A 72 -3.81 15.32 -0.35
C ARG A 72 -3.15 14.20 -1.16
N ALA A 73 -3.96 13.29 -1.71
CA ALA A 73 -3.48 12.14 -2.50
C ALA A 73 -2.52 12.55 -3.63
N GLY A 74 -2.72 13.72 -4.25
CA GLY A 74 -1.84 14.21 -5.32
C GLY A 74 -0.43 14.56 -4.84
N GLU A 75 -0.29 15.06 -3.60
CA GLU A 75 1.02 15.36 -3.02
C GLU A 75 1.73 14.08 -2.58
N VAL A 76 0.98 13.13 -1.99
CA VAL A 76 1.49 11.79 -1.67
C VAL A 76 2.02 11.10 -2.93
N ARG A 77 1.23 11.08 -4.01
CA ARG A 77 1.63 10.49 -5.30
C ARG A 77 2.93 11.10 -5.83
N LYS A 78 3.01 12.44 -5.86
CA LYS A 78 4.22 13.17 -6.31
C LYS A 78 5.43 12.80 -5.48
N ALA A 79 5.29 12.72 -4.16
CA ALA A 79 6.40 12.37 -3.27
C ALA A 79 6.91 10.95 -3.50
N ILE A 80 6.00 9.97 -3.64
CA ILE A 80 6.34 8.57 -3.91
C ILE A 80 7.03 8.43 -5.27
N HIS A 81 6.46 9.02 -6.34
CA HIS A 81 7.08 9.02 -7.67
C HIS A 81 8.45 9.69 -7.67
N SER A 82 8.62 10.81 -6.95
CA SER A 82 9.92 11.49 -6.82
C SER A 82 10.96 10.61 -6.12
N ALA A 83 10.54 9.71 -5.22
CA ALA A 83 11.40 8.73 -4.58
C ALA A 83 11.61 7.46 -5.43
N GLY A 84 11.04 7.39 -6.63
CA GLY A 84 11.13 6.25 -7.56
C GLY A 84 10.21 5.07 -7.21
N GLY A 85 9.21 5.28 -6.33
CA GLY A 85 8.27 4.24 -5.94
C GLY A 85 6.99 4.19 -6.77
N LEU A 86 6.21 3.13 -6.53
CA LEU A 86 4.86 2.94 -7.06
C LEU A 86 3.80 3.35 -6.04
N VAL A 87 2.71 3.90 -6.55
CA VAL A 87 1.56 4.41 -5.79
C VAL A 87 0.37 3.47 -5.99
N ILE A 88 0.03 2.70 -4.96
CA ILE A 88 -1.03 1.69 -5.02
C ILE A 88 -2.16 2.07 -4.05
N LEU A 89 -3.40 2.11 -4.51
CA LEU A 89 -4.56 2.27 -3.64
C LEU A 89 -4.75 0.99 -2.79
N ALA A 90 -4.62 1.11 -1.46
CA ALA A 90 -4.75 -0.03 -0.55
C ALA A 90 -6.22 -0.40 -0.32
N HIS A 91 -6.52 -1.70 -0.25
CA HIS A 91 -7.80 -2.30 0.15
C HIS A 91 -9.07 -1.45 -0.15
N PRO A 92 -9.32 -1.11 -1.44
CA PRO A 92 -10.31 -0.10 -1.81
C PRO A 92 -11.76 -0.41 -1.38
N GLY A 93 -12.07 -1.66 -1.04
CA GLY A 93 -13.37 -2.06 -0.49
C GLY A 93 -13.58 -1.72 1.00
N ARG A 94 -12.57 -1.24 1.74
CA ARG A 94 -12.68 -0.91 3.19
C ARG A 94 -13.27 0.48 3.47
N TYR A 95 -13.39 1.34 2.47
CA TYR A 95 -13.68 2.76 2.68
C TYR A 95 -15.16 3.12 2.56
N ARG A 96 -15.50 4.33 3.02
CA ARG A 96 -16.87 4.88 2.96
C ARG A 96 -17.35 5.13 1.53
N LEU A 97 -16.45 5.49 0.62
CA LEU A 97 -16.76 5.58 -0.80
C LEU A 97 -16.59 4.21 -1.45
N GLY A 98 -17.48 3.86 -2.37
CA GLY A 98 -17.40 2.60 -3.11
C GLY A 98 -16.10 2.49 -3.91
N PHE A 99 -15.52 1.28 -3.93
CA PHE A 99 -14.22 1.02 -4.58
C PHE A 99 -14.17 1.50 -6.03
N SER A 100 -15.27 1.42 -6.80
CA SER A 100 -15.29 1.87 -8.19
C SER A 100 -14.93 3.34 -8.35
N ALA A 101 -15.53 4.20 -7.53
CA ALA A 101 -15.30 5.64 -7.57
C ALA A 101 -13.89 6.02 -7.06
N LEU A 102 -13.35 5.26 -6.10
CA LEU A 102 -11.99 5.46 -5.60
C LEU A 102 -10.94 5.01 -6.61
N ILE A 103 -11.16 3.89 -7.29
CA ILE A 103 -10.26 3.39 -8.35
C ILE A 103 -10.25 4.36 -9.54
N GLU A 104 -11.41 4.86 -9.96
CA GLU A 104 -11.50 5.90 -11.00
C GLU A 104 -10.73 7.16 -10.58
N ALA A 105 -10.96 7.67 -9.36
CA ALA A 105 -10.27 8.85 -8.86
C ALA A 105 -8.74 8.64 -8.74
N ALA A 106 -8.31 7.44 -8.35
CA ALA A 106 -6.89 7.07 -8.31
C ALA A 106 -6.28 7.06 -9.71
N ALA A 107 -6.99 6.48 -10.69
CA ALA A 107 -6.56 6.44 -12.10
C ALA A 107 -6.44 7.85 -12.69
N GLU A 108 -7.45 8.70 -12.50
CA GLU A 108 -7.45 10.11 -12.95
C GLU A 108 -6.28 10.91 -12.36
N LEU A 109 -5.91 10.62 -11.12
CA LEU A 109 -4.81 11.28 -10.42
C LEU A 109 -3.42 10.73 -10.81
N GLY A 110 -3.38 9.61 -11.53
CA GLY A 110 -2.17 8.94 -12.01
C GLY A 110 -1.52 8.02 -10.97
N PHE A 111 -2.32 7.28 -10.20
CA PHE A 111 -1.81 6.16 -9.41
C PHE A 111 -1.39 5.01 -10.33
N ASP A 112 -0.44 4.19 -9.89
CA ASP A 112 0.11 3.09 -10.68
C ASP A 112 -0.74 1.82 -10.58
N GLY A 113 -1.52 1.68 -9.50
CA GLY A 113 -2.28 0.47 -9.24
C GLY A 113 -3.27 0.54 -8.08
N GLY A 114 -3.88 -0.61 -7.82
CA GLY A 114 -4.71 -0.85 -6.63
C GLY A 114 -4.54 -2.28 -6.12
N GLU A 115 -4.89 -2.48 -4.86
CA GLU A 115 -4.93 -3.80 -4.25
C GLU A 115 -6.19 -4.54 -4.67
N ALA A 116 -6.01 -5.54 -5.53
CA ALA A 116 -7.10 -6.33 -6.09
C ALA A 116 -7.48 -7.50 -5.20
N TRP A 117 -6.49 -8.13 -4.55
CA TRP A 117 -6.68 -9.37 -3.80
C TRP A 117 -6.49 -9.13 -2.31
N TYR A 118 -7.60 -9.14 -1.61
CA TYR A 118 -7.71 -8.84 -0.18
C TYR A 118 -8.81 -9.70 0.46
N ASP A 119 -8.66 -9.97 1.75
CA ASP A 119 -9.64 -10.73 2.54
C ASP A 119 -10.59 -9.77 3.26
N TYR A 120 -11.65 -9.36 2.58
CA TYR A 120 -12.66 -8.44 3.12
C TYR A 120 -13.58 -9.11 4.15
N ASP A 121 -13.61 -10.45 4.19
CA ASP A 121 -14.40 -11.24 5.14
C ASP A 121 -13.67 -11.45 6.48
N MET A 122 -12.41 -11.01 6.59
CA MET A 122 -11.60 -11.09 7.80
C MET A 122 -11.45 -12.52 8.36
N GLN A 123 -11.22 -13.49 7.48
CA GLN A 123 -11.13 -14.90 7.83
C GLN A 123 -9.87 -15.26 8.67
N GLN A 124 -9.92 -16.36 9.42
CA GLN A 124 -8.75 -16.84 10.18
C GLN A 124 -7.62 -17.36 9.29
N ARG A 125 -7.97 -17.85 8.09
CA ARG A 125 -7.04 -18.23 7.05
C ARG A 125 -7.26 -17.27 5.89
N TRP A 126 -6.20 -16.58 5.48
CA TRP A 126 -6.29 -15.63 4.37
C TRP A 126 -6.82 -16.32 3.12
N ALA A 127 -7.87 -15.75 2.55
CA ALA A 127 -8.38 -16.04 1.22
C ALA A 127 -8.94 -14.75 0.63
N PRO A 128 -8.75 -14.49 -0.68
CA PRO A 128 -9.35 -13.32 -1.30
C PRO A 128 -10.88 -13.45 -1.26
N THR A 129 -11.58 -12.39 -0.89
CA THR A 129 -13.05 -12.39 -0.91
C THR A 129 -13.55 -12.43 -2.35
N PRO A 130 -14.29 -13.49 -2.76
CA PRO A 130 -14.80 -13.63 -4.11
C PRO A 130 -15.71 -12.48 -4.52
N LEU A 131 -15.96 -12.32 -5.83
CA LEU A 131 -16.76 -11.25 -6.45
C LEU A 131 -16.24 -9.82 -6.26
N ILE A 132 -15.93 -9.40 -5.03
CA ILE A 132 -15.35 -8.08 -4.74
C ILE A 132 -13.94 -7.99 -5.34
N CYS A 133 -13.07 -8.95 -5.03
CA CYS A 133 -11.71 -8.96 -5.59
C CYS A 133 -11.73 -9.07 -7.12
N GLU A 134 -12.63 -9.89 -7.69
CA GLU A 134 -12.77 -10.04 -9.15
C GLU A 134 -13.27 -8.74 -9.81
N SER A 135 -14.17 -8.02 -9.16
CA SER A 135 -14.68 -6.73 -9.64
C SER A 135 -13.58 -5.66 -9.63
N ILE A 136 -12.78 -5.60 -8.55
CA ILE A 136 -11.64 -4.69 -8.44
C ILE A 136 -10.58 -5.04 -9.48
N ASP A 137 -10.17 -6.31 -9.59
CA ASP A 137 -9.18 -6.78 -10.58
C ASP A 137 -9.60 -6.42 -12.01
N LYS A 138 -10.87 -6.69 -12.36
CA LYS A 138 -11.43 -6.36 -13.67
C LYS A 138 -11.37 -4.85 -13.95
N GLN A 139 -11.74 -4.01 -12.98
CA GLN A 139 -11.72 -2.57 -13.16
C GLN A 139 -10.30 -2.04 -13.32
N LEU A 140 -9.37 -2.43 -12.44
CA LEU A 140 -7.95 -2.06 -12.53
C LEU A 140 -7.36 -2.48 -13.88
N LYS A 141 -7.65 -3.71 -14.33
CA LYS A 141 -7.22 -4.21 -15.63
C LYS A 141 -7.75 -3.38 -16.79
N ASN A 142 -9.04 -3.00 -16.77
CA ASN A 142 -9.65 -2.18 -17.81
C ASN A 142 -9.04 -0.77 -17.89
N LEU A 143 -8.52 -0.26 -16.76
CA LEU A 143 -7.83 1.03 -16.68
C LEU A 143 -6.32 0.92 -16.96
N GLY A 144 -5.79 -0.28 -17.23
CA GLY A 144 -4.36 -0.51 -17.46
C GLY A 144 -3.51 -0.38 -16.20
N LEU A 145 -4.11 -0.51 -15.01
CA LEU A 145 -3.45 -0.34 -13.73
C LEU A 145 -2.84 -1.65 -13.19
N LEU A 146 -1.81 -1.52 -12.36
CA LEU A 146 -1.22 -2.63 -11.62
C LEU A 146 -2.20 -3.17 -10.58
N ARG A 147 -2.04 -4.46 -10.26
CA ARG A 147 -2.95 -5.23 -9.41
C ARG A 147 -2.11 -5.92 -8.35
N SER A 148 -2.19 -5.46 -7.11
CA SER A 148 -1.45 -6.05 -5.98
C SER A 148 -2.33 -6.97 -5.13
N CYS A 149 -1.69 -7.65 -4.17
CA CYS A 149 -2.33 -8.44 -3.14
C CYS A 149 -1.64 -8.20 -1.79
N GLY A 150 -2.39 -8.34 -0.71
CA GLY A 150 -1.86 -8.15 0.64
C GLY A 150 -2.71 -8.83 1.71
N THR A 151 -2.06 -9.18 2.82
CA THR A 151 -2.73 -9.79 3.97
C THR A 151 -3.20 -8.78 5.00
N ASP A 152 -2.58 -7.60 4.99
CA ASP A 152 -2.82 -6.52 5.96
C ASP A 152 -2.61 -6.98 7.41
N THR A 153 -1.57 -7.79 7.62
CA THR A 153 -1.33 -8.47 8.90
C THR A 153 -0.82 -7.51 9.97
N HIS A 154 -1.48 -7.49 11.13
CA HIS A 154 -1.18 -6.64 12.28
C HIS A 154 -0.74 -7.46 13.51
N GLY A 155 0.18 -8.41 13.32
CA GLY A 155 0.71 -9.23 14.41
C GLY A 155 1.07 -10.64 13.96
N ILE A 156 0.94 -11.59 14.90
CA ILE A 156 1.24 -13.01 14.66
C ILE A 156 0.08 -13.77 13.99
N ASP A 157 -1.09 -13.14 13.91
CA ASP A 157 -2.28 -13.68 13.25
C ASP A 157 -3.02 -12.61 12.44
N LEU A 158 -4.11 -13.01 11.78
CA LEU A 158 -4.92 -12.16 10.91
C LEU A 158 -6.07 -11.46 11.64
N LYS A 159 -6.13 -11.46 12.97
CA LYS A 159 -7.28 -10.91 13.71
C LYS A 159 -7.20 -9.39 13.95
N GLY A 160 -6.02 -8.79 13.79
CA GLY A 160 -5.77 -7.38 14.12
C GLY A 160 -5.96 -6.37 12.99
N ARG A 161 -6.53 -6.78 11.86
CA ARG A 161 -6.63 -6.01 10.61
C ARG A 161 -8.01 -5.37 10.40
#